data_AF-A0AB39CYL9-F1
#
_entry.id   AF-A0AB39CYL9-F1
#
_cell.length_a   1.000
_cell.length_b   1.000
_cell.length_c   1.000
_cell.angle_alpha   90.00
_cell.angle_beta   90.00
_cell.angle_gamma   90.00
#
_symmetry.space_group_name_H-M   'P 1'
#
loop_
_entity.id
_entity.type
_entity.pdbx_description
1 polymer ?
#
loop_
_entity_poly.entity_id
_entity_poly.type
_entity_poly.pdbx_seq_one_letter_code
_entity_poly.pdbx_strand_id
1 'polypeptide(L)'
;MSRHPVHPALVHFPIACWTLAVGADYAGLWLGRAAWQWSAGLLTVGCTIAVIAMIAGLAEFARIPEGQAMRDAYLHMGAMLIAFSLFTARLLLRLDHLQPLAPDPVSLLLDAGGFAFLAAGGWLGAKLVYHHGAGRARVNADYPTQRD
;
A
#
# COMPACT_ATOMS: atom_id res chain seq x y z
N MET A 1 -16.46 4.23 21.49
CA MET A 1 -16.29 5.01 20.24
C MET A 1 -16.01 4.05 19.11
N SER A 2 -16.95 3.86 18.18
CA SER A 2 -16.71 3.15 16.92
C SER A 2 -15.67 3.92 16.11
N ARG A 3 -14.39 3.60 16.29
CA ARG A 3 -13.34 4.17 15.45
C ARG A 3 -13.43 3.47 14.10
N HIS A 4 -13.93 4.19 13.09
CA HIS A 4 -13.81 3.76 11.70
C HIS A 4 -12.32 3.47 11.42
N PRO A 5 -12.01 2.35 10.74
CA PRO A 5 -10.64 2.01 10.44
C PRO A 5 -10.10 3.03 9.44
N VAL A 6 -9.06 3.75 9.85
CA VAL A 6 -8.42 4.82 9.09
C VAL A 6 -7.46 4.22 8.07
N HIS A 7 -6.78 3.12 8.42
CA HIS A 7 -5.83 2.46 7.53
C HIS A 7 -6.46 2.04 6.19
N PRO A 8 -7.60 1.30 6.13
CA PRO A 8 -8.25 0.94 4.87
C PRO A 8 -8.69 2.14 4.03
N ALA A 9 -9.02 3.28 4.65
CA ALA A 9 -9.36 4.49 3.91
C ALA A 9 -8.12 5.14 3.27
N LEU A 10 -6.98 5.11 3.96
CA LEU A 10 -5.74 5.73 3.48
C LEU A 10 -5.02 4.91 2.40
N VAL A 11 -5.09 3.58 2.43
CA VAL A 11 -4.31 2.72 1.51
C VAL A 11 -4.70 2.89 0.03
N HIS A 12 -5.89 3.41 -0.28
CA HIS A 12 -6.30 3.67 -1.66
C HIS A 12 -5.38 4.65 -2.39
N PHE A 13 -4.89 5.67 -1.68
CA PHE A 13 -4.00 6.68 -2.25
C PHE A 13 -2.64 6.13 -2.70
N PRO A 14 -1.84 5.46 -1.84
CA PRO A 14 -0.57 4.89 -2.27
C PRO A 14 -0.76 3.81 -3.34
N ILE A 15 -1.81 2.98 -3.25
CA ILE A 15 -2.11 1.97 -4.29
C ILE A 15 -2.30 2.64 -5.65
N ALA A 16 -3.15 3.67 -5.72
CA ALA A 16 -3.41 4.37 -6.98
C ALA A 16 -2.16 5.11 -7.49
N CYS A 17 -1.47 5.83 -6.60
CA CYS A 17 -0.28 6.60 -6.95
C CYS A 17 0.85 5.71 -7.49
N TRP A 18 1.18 4.62 -6.79
CA TRP A 18 2.23 3.71 -7.22
C TRP A 18 1.86 2.95 -8.50
N THR A 19 0.60 2.52 -8.64
CA THR A 19 0.13 1.88 -9.87
C THR A 19 0.22 2.83 -11.07
N LEU A 20 -0.21 4.08 -10.92
CA LEU A 20 -0.12 5.09 -11.96
C LEU A 20 1.34 5.48 -12.27
N ALA A 21 2.21 5.53 -11.26
CA ALA A 21 3.63 5.79 -11.44
C ALA A 21 4.31 4.69 -12.30
N VAL A 22 4.04 3.42 -12.00
CA VAL A 22 4.50 2.29 -12.82
C VAL A 22 3.94 2.41 -14.24
N GLY A 23 2.63 2.65 -14.36
CA GLY A 23 1.99 2.86 -15.67
C GLY A 23 2.62 3.99 -16.47
N ALA A 24 2.95 5.12 -15.83
CA ALA A 24 3.59 6.28 -16.46
C ALA A 24 5.01 5.98 -16.98
N ASP A 25 5.79 5.20 -16.23
CA ASP A 25 7.14 4.82 -16.63
C ASP A 25 7.14 3.83 -17.80
N TYR A 26 6.30 2.81 -17.74
CA TYR A 26 6.14 1.88 -18.86
C TYR A 26 5.56 2.57 -20.09
N ALA A 27 4.54 3.41 -19.93
CA ALA A 27 4.01 4.23 -21.02
C ALA A 27 5.09 5.15 -21.61
N GLY A 28 6.06 5.58 -20.80
CA GLY A 28 7.23 6.36 -21.21
C GLY A 28 8.11 5.69 -22.27
N LEU A 29 8.04 4.36 -22.42
CA LEU A 29 8.74 3.64 -23.49
C LEU A 29 8.21 3.98 -24.89
N TRP A 30 6.95 4.39 -25.00
CA TRP A 30 6.31 4.77 -26.27
C TRP A 30 5.99 6.26 -26.34
N LEU A 31 5.58 6.87 -25.22
CA LEU A 31 5.13 8.27 -25.14
C LEU A 31 6.23 9.23 -24.67
N GLY A 32 7.40 8.72 -24.31
CA GLY A 32 8.54 9.52 -23.86
C GLY A 32 8.21 10.38 -22.63
N ARG A 33 8.81 11.58 -22.58
CA ARG A 33 8.71 12.51 -21.44
C ARG A 33 7.28 12.86 -21.04
N ALA A 34 6.35 12.91 -22.00
CA ALA A 34 4.96 13.27 -21.74
C ALA A 34 4.30 12.34 -20.70
N ALA A 35 4.68 11.05 -20.70
CA ALA A 35 4.19 10.06 -19.76
C ALA A 35 5.04 9.99 -18.48
N TRP A 36 6.34 9.73 -18.59
CA TRP A 36 7.15 9.40 -17.40
C TRP A 36 7.39 10.59 -16.46
N GLN A 37 7.21 11.85 -16.92
CA GLN A 37 7.38 13.04 -16.07
C GLN A 37 6.45 13.06 -14.84
N TRP A 38 5.28 12.43 -14.94
CA TRP A 38 4.31 12.37 -13.85
C TRP A 38 4.73 11.42 -12.74
N SER A 39 5.61 10.46 -13.05
CA SER A 39 5.89 9.37 -12.15
C SER A 39 6.58 9.80 -10.87
N ALA A 40 7.47 10.79 -10.91
CA ALA A 40 8.14 11.29 -9.71
C ALA A 40 7.15 11.89 -8.72
N GLY A 41 6.24 12.75 -9.18
CA GLY A 41 5.20 13.36 -8.36
C GLY A 41 4.24 12.32 -7.76
N LEU A 42 3.81 11.35 -8.56
CA LEU A 42 2.97 10.24 -8.10
C LEU A 42 3.67 9.42 -7.01
N LEU A 43 4.95 9.06 -7.19
CA LEU A 43 5.71 8.35 -6.17
C LEU A 43 5.89 9.17 -4.89
N THR A 44 6.18 10.47 -5.00
CA THR A 44 6.30 11.35 -3.83
C THR A 44 5.01 11.33 -3.03
N VAL A 45 3.86 11.61 -3.65
CA VAL A 45 2.56 11.59 -2.96
C VAL A 45 2.24 10.20 -2.40
N GLY A 46 2.46 9.16 -3.21
CA GLY A 46 2.23 7.78 -2.80
C GLY A 46 3.05 7.38 -1.58
N CYS A 47 4.36 7.65 -1.57
CA CYS A 47 5.24 7.34 -0.44
C CYS A 47 4.90 8.17 0.80
N THR A 48 4.57 9.46 0.65
CA THR A 48 4.16 10.29 1.79
C THR A 48 2.89 9.74 2.44
N ILE A 49 1.85 9.42 1.66
CA ILE A 49 0.61 8.89 2.20
C ILE A 49 0.79 7.45 2.72
N ALA A 50 1.67 6.66 2.10
CA ALA A 50 2.00 5.31 2.58
C ALA A 50 2.54 5.34 4.01
N VAL A 51 3.41 6.29 4.36
CA VAL A 51 3.91 6.44 5.74
C VAL A 51 2.76 6.70 6.72
N ILE A 52 1.82 7.58 6.36
CA ILE A 52 0.64 7.87 7.19
C ILE A 52 -0.24 6.62 7.32
N ALA A 53 -0.45 5.88 6.22
CA ALA A 53 -1.21 4.64 6.22
C ALA A 53 -0.54 3.54 7.06
N MET A 54 0.79 3.44 7.05
CA MET A 54 1.55 2.50 7.88
C MET A 54 1.39 2.80 9.37
N ILE A 55 1.45 4.08 9.77
CA ILE A 55 1.22 4.50 11.16
C ILE A 55 -0.20 4.14 11.60
N ALA A 56 -1.21 4.42 10.76
CA ALA A 56 -2.59 4.03 11.03
C ALA A 56 -2.73 2.49 11.16
N GLY A 57 -2.07 1.74 10.26
CA GLY A 57 -2.08 0.28 10.28
C GLY A 57 -1.47 -0.30 11.56
N LEU A 58 -0.36 0.26 12.04
CA LEU A 58 0.26 -0.12 13.31
C LEU A 58 -0.65 0.17 14.51
N ALA A 59 -1.38 1.29 14.50
CA ALA A 59 -2.33 1.60 15.56
C ALA A 59 -3.55 0.65 15.58
N GLU A 60 -3.91 0.10 14.41
CA GLU A 60 -4.99 -0.87 14.25
C GLU A 60 -4.53 -2.32 14.44
N PHE A 61 -3.22 -2.59 14.32
CA PHE A 61 -2.62 -3.92 14.38
C PHE A 61 -2.96 -4.69 15.66
N ALA A 62 -3.00 -4.01 16.81
CA ALA A 62 -3.35 -4.62 18.10
C ALA A 62 -4.78 -5.20 18.17
N ARG A 63 -5.63 -4.91 17.17
CA ARG A 63 -7.01 -5.43 17.09
C ARG A 63 -7.13 -6.69 16.25
N ILE A 64 -6.05 -7.09 15.56
CA ILE A 64 -6.03 -8.29 14.72
C ILE A 64 -6.12 -9.54 15.60
N PRO A 65 -7.05 -10.48 15.33
CA PRO A 65 -7.11 -11.74 16.05
C PRO A 65 -5.83 -12.56 15.90
N GLU A 66 -5.50 -13.33 16.93
CA GLU A 66 -4.37 -14.25 16.90
C GLU A 66 -4.53 -15.37 15.84
N GLY A 67 -3.43 -16.08 15.57
CA GLY A 67 -3.42 -17.22 14.67
C GLY A 67 -3.25 -16.83 13.20
N GLN A 68 -4.12 -17.34 12.31
CA GLN A 68 -3.96 -17.16 10.87
C GLN A 68 -4.08 -15.70 10.43
N ALA A 69 -4.95 -14.92 11.08
CA ALA A 69 -5.10 -13.49 10.80
C ALA A 69 -3.82 -12.71 11.13
N MET A 70 -3.20 -13.00 12.29
CA MET A 70 -1.91 -12.40 12.67
C MET A 70 -0.79 -12.77 11.67
N ARG A 71 -0.72 -14.02 11.22
CA ARG A 71 0.26 -14.43 10.19
C ARG A 71 0.06 -13.68 8.89
N ASP A 72 -1.18 -13.58 8.41
CA ASP A 72 -1.51 -12.85 7.19
C ASP A 72 -1.21 -11.34 7.34
N ALA A 73 -1.37 -10.78 8.56
CA ALA A 73 -1.00 -9.41 8.87
C ALA A 73 0.51 -9.16 8.77
N TYR A 74 1.34 -10.05 9.32
CA TYR A 74 2.80 -9.96 9.15
C TYR A 74 3.24 -10.09 7.70
N LEU A 75 2.65 -11.03 6.94
CA LEU A 75 2.94 -11.18 5.51
C LEU A 75 2.54 -9.92 4.72
N HIS A 76 1.38 -9.34 5.03
CA HIS A 76 0.93 -8.10 4.43
C HIS A 76 1.90 -6.95 4.72
N MET A 77 2.26 -6.76 5.99
CA MET A 77 3.20 -5.71 6.41
C MET A 77 4.57 -5.87 5.73
N GLY A 78 5.10 -7.10 5.68
CA GLY A 78 6.36 -7.39 5.01
C GLY A 78 6.31 -7.07 3.51
N ALA A 79 5.28 -7.53 2.81
CA ALA A 79 5.10 -7.25 1.38
C ALA A 79 4.99 -5.73 1.11
N MET A 80 4.20 -5.01 1.92
CA MET A 80 4.03 -3.56 1.76
C MET A 80 5.29 -2.77 2.09
N LEU A 81 6.09 -3.21 3.07
CA LEU A 81 7.37 -2.59 3.38
C LEU A 81 8.38 -2.78 2.26
N ILE A 82 8.42 -3.96 1.64
CA ILE A 82 9.25 -4.21 0.45
C ILE A 82 8.79 -3.33 -0.71
N ALA A 83 7.49 -3.28 -1.02
CA ALA A 83 6.95 -2.40 -2.06
C ALA A 83 7.32 -0.94 -1.83
N PHE A 84 7.09 -0.42 -0.60
CA PHE A 84 7.46 0.93 -0.19
C PHE A 84 8.95 1.21 -0.41
N SER A 85 9.81 0.26 -0.04
CA SER A 85 11.26 0.39 -0.15
C SER A 85 11.71 0.45 -1.61
N LEU A 86 11.15 -0.40 -2.47
CA LEU A 86 11.44 -0.41 -3.91
C LEU A 86 10.98 0.88 -4.58
N PHE A 87 9.77 1.35 -4.31
CA PHE A 87 9.26 2.61 -4.85
C PHE A 87 10.02 3.82 -4.34
N THR A 88 10.41 3.84 -3.08
CA THR A 88 11.23 4.92 -2.51
C THR A 88 12.63 4.92 -3.08
N ALA A 89 13.29 3.76 -3.18
CA ALA A 89 14.61 3.64 -3.83
C ALA A 89 14.55 4.11 -5.28
N ARG A 90 13.51 3.69 -6.02
CA ARG A 90 13.29 4.09 -7.41
C ARG A 90 13.02 5.60 -7.55
N LEU A 91 12.28 6.22 -6.63
CA LEU A 91 12.13 7.67 -6.58
C LEU A 91 13.48 8.37 -6.38
N LEU A 92 14.26 7.93 -5.40
CA LEU A 92 15.54 8.56 -5.06
C LEU A 92 16.61 8.39 -6.16
N LEU A 93 16.65 7.24 -6.82
CA LEU A 93 17.57 6.97 -7.94
C LEU A 93 17.27 7.82 -9.18
N ARG A 94 16.02 8.27 -9.35
CA ARG A 94 15.58 9.08 -10.50
C ARG A 94 15.50 10.58 -10.20
N LEU A 95 16.17 11.04 -9.15
CA LEU A 95 16.28 12.46 -8.80
C LEU A 95 17.73 12.92 -8.94
N ASP A 96 17.98 13.84 -9.87
CA ASP A 96 19.23 14.59 -9.97
C ASP A 96 18.94 16.08 -9.78
N HIS A 97 19.54 16.71 -8.77
CA HIS A 97 19.23 18.09 -8.37
C HIS A 97 17.71 18.39 -8.26
N LEU A 98 16.93 17.44 -7.72
CA LEU A 98 15.47 17.48 -7.62
C LEU A 98 14.71 17.49 -8.97
N GLN A 99 15.41 17.20 -10.07
CA GLN A 99 14.82 17.04 -11.40
C GLN A 99 14.62 15.54 -11.70
N PRO A 100 13.43 15.15 -12.20
CA PRO A 100 13.18 13.79 -12.62
C PRO A 100 14.02 13.39 -13.84
N LEU A 101 14.78 12.30 -13.70
CA LEU A 101 15.51 11.66 -14.79
C LEU A 101 14.59 10.75 -15.61
N ALA A 102 14.97 10.39 -16.84
CA ALA A 102 14.24 9.39 -17.63
C ALA A 102 14.27 8.00 -16.98
N PRO A 103 13.32 7.09 -17.26
CA PRO A 103 13.37 5.72 -16.76
C PRO A 103 14.57 4.98 -17.35
N ASP A 104 15.34 4.30 -16.51
CA ASP A 104 16.39 3.37 -16.92
C ASP A 104 15.97 1.90 -16.63
N PRO A 105 16.71 0.90 -17.15
CA PRO A 105 16.35 -0.51 -16.93
C PRO A 105 16.27 -0.92 -15.45
N VAL A 106 17.08 -0.31 -14.58
CA VAL A 106 17.07 -0.60 -13.14
C VAL A 106 15.76 -0.09 -12.53
N SER A 107 15.34 1.12 -12.89
CA SER A 107 14.10 1.74 -12.44
C SER A 107 12.87 0.95 -12.87
N LEU A 108 12.86 0.43 -14.10
CA LEU A 108 11.77 -0.43 -14.59
C LEU A 108 11.71 -1.77 -13.85
N LEU A 109 12.85 -2.35 -13.48
CA LEU A 109 12.89 -3.56 -12.64
C LEU A 109 12.37 -3.28 -11.23
N LEU A 110 12.73 -2.14 -10.65
CA LEU A 110 12.20 -1.70 -9.35
C LEU A 110 10.69 -1.47 -9.41
N ASP A 111 10.17 -0.89 -10.50
CA ASP A 111 8.74 -0.71 -10.74
C ASP A 111 8.02 -2.06 -10.83
N ALA A 112 8.54 -3.01 -11.61
CA ALA A 112 7.97 -4.34 -11.73
C ALA A 112 7.93 -5.07 -10.38
N GLY A 113 9.05 -5.04 -9.64
CA GLY A 113 9.15 -5.65 -8.32
C GLY A 113 8.22 -4.97 -7.31
N GLY A 114 8.25 -3.64 -7.24
CA GLY A 114 7.39 -2.85 -6.36
C GLY A 114 5.92 -3.10 -6.62
N PHE A 115 5.51 -3.16 -7.89
CA PHE A 115 4.15 -3.47 -8.29
C PHE A 115 3.74 -4.91 -7.93
N ALA A 116 4.63 -5.88 -8.11
CA ALA A 116 4.35 -7.27 -7.73
C ALA A 116 4.11 -7.40 -6.22
N PHE A 117 4.95 -6.75 -5.39
CA PHE A 117 4.77 -6.73 -3.94
C PHE A 117 3.53 -5.92 -3.52
N LEU A 118 3.21 -4.84 -4.22
CA LEU A 118 1.98 -4.07 -4.01
C LEU A 118 0.74 -4.95 -4.26
N ALA A 119 0.71 -5.70 -5.36
CA ALA A 119 -0.39 -6.60 -5.69
C ALA A 119 -0.54 -7.72 -4.66
N ALA A 120 0.57 -8.37 -4.28
CA ALA A 120 0.59 -9.42 -3.26
C ALA A 120 0.15 -8.88 -1.88
N GLY A 121 0.68 -7.72 -1.48
CA GLY A 121 0.30 -7.03 -0.25
C GLY A 121 -1.18 -6.63 -0.26
N GLY A 122 -1.69 -6.10 -1.38
CA GLY A 122 -3.10 -5.76 -1.58
C GLY A 122 -4.03 -6.97 -1.43
N TRP A 123 -3.65 -8.13 -1.99
CA TRP A 123 -4.39 -9.38 -1.81
C TRP A 123 -4.46 -9.82 -0.36
N LEU A 124 -3.33 -9.78 0.36
CA LEU A 124 -3.28 -10.11 1.79
C LEU A 124 -4.10 -9.12 2.63
N GLY A 125 -4.05 -7.82 2.30
CA GLY A 125 -4.86 -6.78 2.94
C GLY A 125 -6.35 -7.03 2.73
N ALA A 126 -6.77 -7.36 1.50
CA ALA A 126 -8.14 -7.74 1.20
C ALA A 126 -8.56 -8.99 2.00
N LYS A 127 -7.69 -10.01 2.10
CA LYS A 127 -7.94 -11.19 2.92
C LYS A 127 -8.14 -10.84 4.40
N LEU A 128 -7.34 -9.93 4.96
CA LEU A 128 -7.51 -9.46 6.33
C LEU A 128 -8.88 -8.80 6.56
N VAL A 129 -9.32 -7.95 5.64
CA VAL A 129 -10.61 -7.25 5.75
C VAL A 129 -11.79 -8.20 5.53
N TYR A 130 -11.76 -8.97 4.44
CA TYR A 130 -12.92 -9.75 3.99
C TYR A 130 -13.04 -11.13 4.63
N HIS A 131 -11.92 -11.82 4.91
CA HIS A 131 -11.95 -13.14 5.56
C HIS A 131 -11.80 -13.05 7.08
N HIS A 132 -10.87 -12.21 7.56
CA HIS A 132 -10.56 -12.13 9.00
C HIS A 132 -11.32 -11.01 9.73
N GLY A 133 -12.07 -10.18 9.01
CA GLY A 133 -12.89 -9.11 9.59
C GLY A 133 -12.07 -7.96 10.20
N ALA A 134 -10.82 -7.77 9.78
CA ALA A 134 -9.99 -6.66 10.23
C ALA A 134 -10.70 -5.31 9.98
N GLY A 135 -10.72 -4.44 10.99
CA GLY A 135 -11.40 -3.13 10.92
C GLY A 135 -12.89 -3.16 11.27
N ARG A 136 -13.49 -4.32 11.56
CA ARG A 136 -14.86 -4.39 12.10
C ARG A 136 -14.85 -4.17 13.61
N ALA A 137 -15.82 -3.40 14.11
CA ALA A 137 -16.08 -3.35 15.54
C ALA A 137 -16.51 -4.74 16.01
N ARG A 138 -15.93 -5.24 17.12
CA ARG A 138 -16.47 -6.43 17.78
C ARG A 138 -17.88 -6.07 18.21
N VAL A 139 -18.88 -6.72 17.63
CA VAL A 139 -20.23 -6.70 18.19
C VAL A 139 -20.08 -7.45 19.52
N ASN A 140 -20.15 -6.73 20.64
CA ASN A 140 -20.33 -7.37 21.93
C ASN A 140 -21.65 -8.13 21.82
N ALA A 141 -21.57 -9.46 21.82
CA ALA A 141 -22.72 -10.33 21.88
C ALA A 141 -23.30 -10.31 23.31
N ASP A 142 -23.82 -9.15 23.72
CA ASP A 142 -24.85 -9.06 24.74
C ASP A 142 -26.19 -9.11 24.01
N TYR A 143 -26.55 -10.31 23.52
CA TYR A 143 -27.94 -10.59 23.24
C TYR A 143 -28.48 -11.30 24.47
N PRO A 144 -29.42 -10.71 25.24
CA PRO A 144 -30.04 -11.44 26.32
C PRO A 144 -30.75 -12.62 25.68
N THR A 145 -30.34 -13.84 26.03
CA THR A 145 -31.13 -15.03 25.73
C THR A 145 -32.47 -14.84 26.40
N GLN A 146 -33.50 -14.44 25.64
CA GLN A 146 -34.88 -14.61 26.08
C GLN A 146 -35.09 -16.12 26.25
N ARG A 147 -35.05 -16.55 27.51
CA ARG A 147 -35.65 -17.80 27.93
C ARG A 147 -37.09 -17.48 28.29
N ASP A 148 -38.00 -17.86 27.41
CA ASP A 148 -39.40 -18.12 27.73
C ASP A 148 -39.69 -19.58 27.37
#